data_AF-A0A5B2WSF7-F1
#
_entry.id   AF-A0A5B2WSF7-F1
#
_cell.length_a   1.000
_cell.length_b   1.000
_cell.length_c   1.000
_cell.angle_alpha   90.00
_cell.angle_beta   90.00
_cell.angle_gamma   90.00
#
_symmetry.space_group_name_H-M   'P 1'
#
loop_
_entity.id
_entity.type
_entity.pdbx_description
1 polymer ?
#
loop_
_entity_poly.entity_id
_entity_poly.type
_entity_poly.pdbx_seq_one_letter_code
_entity_poly.pdbx_strand_id
1 'polypeptide(L)'
;MLSGVTDDGSTQSGSLIDEIVREGARRMNAHDIVQEPDEHARFAAYLDQLQQVAKADEVDLISHVLSDPDQTMAQSAVLRHLDRRAADLHLDPAYAKWSKAMAQAVIGHSFLTRRLHEWSLFRAITLTLSWRPDDLLAASDWLQLKAAVESSTAAIEILAEDGRTKRIRNTATVSLKRQSQR
;
A
#
# COMPACT_ATOMS: atom_id res chain seq x y z
N MET A 1 -63.92 68.89 -9.63
CA MET A 1 -64.18 67.63 -8.91
C MET A 1 -63.05 66.67 -9.31
N LEU A 2 -61.95 66.62 -8.54
CA LEU A 2 -61.65 65.62 -7.47
C LEU A 2 -61.47 64.20 -8.06
N SER A 3 -60.22 63.75 -8.21
CA SER A 3 -59.52 62.72 -7.38
C SER A 3 -59.93 61.29 -7.75
N GLY A 4 -59.07 60.28 -7.95
CA GLY A 4 -57.64 60.08 -7.71
C GLY A 4 -57.43 58.59 -7.37
N VAL A 5 -56.23 58.04 -7.65
CA VAL A 5 -55.62 56.86 -6.96
C VAL A 5 -56.23 55.48 -7.34
N THR A 6 -55.55 54.35 -7.61
CA THR A 6 -54.28 53.67 -7.20
C THR A 6 -53.97 52.57 -8.26
N ASP A 7 -52.71 52.30 -8.66
CA ASP A 7 -51.75 51.31 -8.10
C ASP A 7 -52.10 49.85 -8.53
N ASP A 8 -51.33 49.19 -9.40
CA ASP A 8 -49.97 48.61 -9.28
C ASP A 8 -50.03 47.10 -9.00
N GLY A 9 -48.98 46.40 -9.41
CA GLY A 9 -48.62 45.14 -8.79
C GLY A 9 -49.04 43.90 -9.55
N SER A 10 -48.35 43.64 -10.66
CA SER A 10 -47.88 42.28 -10.97
C SER A 10 -47.35 41.63 -9.69
N THR A 11 -48.12 40.73 -9.08
CA THR A 11 -47.60 39.83 -8.05
C THR A 11 -47.76 38.41 -8.56
N GLN A 12 -46.65 37.95 -9.11
CA GLN A 12 -46.29 36.57 -9.34
C GLN A 12 -46.51 35.81 -8.03
N SER A 13 -47.69 35.20 -7.87
CA SER A 13 -48.00 34.31 -6.73
C SER A 13 -47.25 33.00 -6.93
N GLY A 14 -45.92 33.06 -6.77
CA GLY A 14 -45.10 31.89 -6.53
C GLY A 14 -45.53 31.33 -5.18
N SER A 15 -46.14 30.15 -5.21
CA SER A 15 -46.60 29.44 -4.03
C SER A 15 -45.50 29.41 -2.96
N LEU A 16 -45.80 29.86 -1.74
CA LEU A 16 -44.92 29.77 -0.56
C LEU A 16 -44.43 28.32 -0.36
N ILE A 17 -45.20 27.34 -0.82
CA ILE A 17 -44.87 25.91 -0.80
C ILE A 17 -43.75 25.59 -1.82
N ASP A 18 -43.78 26.20 -3.01
CA ASP A 18 -42.73 26.03 -4.03
C ASP A 18 -41.42 26.75 -3.66
N GLU A 19 -41.50 27.78 -2.83
CA GLU A 19 -40.33 28.48 -2.27
C GLU A 19 -39.74 27.70 -1.09
N ILE A 20 -40.57 27.14 -0.21
CA ILE A 20 -40.12 26.26 0.89
C ILE A 20 -39.50 24.96 0.37
N VAL A 21 -40.07 24.37 -0.70
CA VAL A 21 -39.47 23.18 -1.34
C VAL A 21 -38.16 23.52 -2.04
N ARG A 22 -38.05 24.70 -2.69
CA ARG A 22 -36.79 25.17 -3.27
C ARG A 22 -35.73 25.53 -2.22
N GLU A 23 -36.14 26.11 -1.10
CA GLU A 23 -35.24 26.48 0.01
C GLU A 23 -34.79 25.25 0.81
N GLY A 24 -35.65 24.25 0.96
CA GLY A 24 -35.30 22.91 1.45
C GLY A 24 -34.30 22.20 0.54
N ALA A 25 -34.48 22.30 -0.78
CA ALA A 25 -33.54 21.75 -1.76
C ALA A 25 -32.22 22.55 -1.88
N ARG A 26 -32.22 23.85 -1.57
CA ARG A 26 -31.01 24.68 -1.50
C ARG A 26 -30.22 24.48 -0.21
N ARG A 27 -30.89 24.20 0.93
CA ARG A 27 -30.22 23.87 2.19
C ARG A 27 -29.57 22.48 2.23
N MET A 28 -29.90 21.58 1.30
CA MET A 28 -29.26 20.27 1.18
C MET A 28 -28.05 20.22 0.23
N ASN A 29 -27.53 21.35 -0.23
CA ASN A 29 -26.48 21.39 -1.26
C ASN A 29 -25.27 22.26 -0.90
N ALA A 30 -24.87 22.33 0.37
CA ALA A 30 -23.70 23.14 0.76
C ALA A 30 -23.01 22.69 2.07
N HIS A 31 -23.11 21.42 2.44
CA HIS A 31 -22.25 20.85 3.49
C HIS A 31 -21.61 19.57 2.94
N ASP A 32 -20.41 19.73 2.39
CA ASP A 32 -19.32 18.75 2.34
C ASP A 32 -19.71 17.28 2.16
N ILE A 33 -20.28 16.94 1.00
CA ILE A 33 -19.88 15.67 0.40
C ILE A 33 -18.65 16.00 -0.46
N VAL A 34 -17.51 16.18 0.20
CA VAL A 34 -16.24 15.81 -0.43
C VAL A 34 -16.46 14.34 -0.79
N GLN A 35 -16.83 14.08 -2.04
CA GLN A 35 -16.92 12.73 -2.58
C GLN A 35 -15.51 12.18 -2.45
N GLU A 36 -15.24 11.43 -1.37
CA GLU A 36 -14.04 10.62 -1.28
C GLU A 36 -14.02 9.82 -2.59
N PRO A 37 -12.95 9.92 -3.39
CA PRO A 37 -12.87 9.12 -4.59
C PRO A 37 -13.06 7.67 -4.18
N ASP A 38 -13.82 6.93 -4.99
CA ASP A 38 -14.04 5.49 -4.86
C ASP A 38 -12.74 4.84 -4.36
N GLU A 39 -12.82 4.03 -3.32
CA GLU A 39 -11.66 3.39 -2.67
C GLU A 39 -10.75 2.76 -3.73
N HIS A 40 -11.35 2.11 -4.72
CA HIS A 40 -10.62 1.51 -5.85
C HIS A 40 -9.89 2.54 -6.71
N ALA A 41 -10.48 3.72 -6.95
CA ALA A 41 -9.85 4.81 -7.67
C ALA A 41 -8.68 5.43 -6.88
N ARG A 42 -8.83 5.63 -5.56
CA ARG A 42 -7.73 6.09 -4.69
C ARG A 42 -6.60 5.09 -4.66
N PHE A 43 -6.91 3.81 -4.48
CA PHE A 43 -5.91 2.74 -4.49
C PHE A 43 -5.15 2.72 -5.82
N ALA A 44 -5.85 2.77 -6.95
CA ALA A 44 -5.23 2.81 -8.27
C ALA A 44 -4.32 4.05 -8.45
N ALA A 45 -4.76 5.22 -7.97
CA ALA A 45 -3.96 6.43 -8.01
C ALA A 45 -2.69 6.31 -7.17
N TYR A 46 -2.76 5.75 -5.95
CA TYR A 46 -1.58 5.51 -5.12
C TYR A 46 -0.60 4.54 -5.77
N LEU A 47 -1.08 3.48 -6.41
CA LEU A 47 -0.22 2.55 -7.12
C LEU A 47 0.53 3.24 -8.28
N ASP A 48 -0.17 4.07 -9.05
CA ASP A 48 0.45 4.81 -10.16
C ASP A 48 1.49 5.82 -9.66
N GLN A 49 1.14 6.61 -8.65
CA GLN A 49 2.06 7.57 -8.03
C GLN A 49 3.31 6.89 -7.47
N LEU A 50 3.15 5.82 -6.69
CA LEU A 50 4.28 5.07 -6.11
C LEU A 50 5.12 4.37 -7.19
N GLN A 51 4.52 3.99 -8.31
CA GLN A 51 5.25 3.42 -9.44
C GLN A 51 6.16 4.46 -10.10
N GLN A 52 5.71 5.70 -10.23
CA GLN A 52 6.39 6.76 -10.96
C GLN A 52 7.25 7.70 -10.07
N VAL A 53 7.13 7.59 -8.75
CA VAL A 53 7.80 8.49 -7.80
C VAL A 53 9.32 8.53 -7.99
N ALA A 54 9.88 9.74 -7.96
CA ALA A 54 11.31 9.94 -7.96
C ALA A 54 11.93 9.47 -6.62
N LYS A 55 13.18 9.02 -6.66
CA LYS A 55 13.90 8.53 -5.46
C LYS A 55 13.95 9.56 -4.32
N ALA A 56 13.95 10.85 -4.65
CA ALA A 56 14.02 11.93 -3.66
C ALA A 56 12.71 12.10 -2.88
N ASP A 57 11.57 11.87 -3.55
CA ASP A 57 10.23 12.13 -3.02
C ASP A 57 9.55 10.85 -2.48
N GLU A 58 10.21 9.69 -2.64
CA GLU A 58 9.66 8.37 -2.31
C GLU A 58 9.23 8.25 -0.84
N VAL A 59 10.03 8.78 0.10
CA VAL A 59 9.71 8.75 1.53
C VAL A 59 8.48 9.59 1.84
N ASP A 60 8.43 10.81 1.32
CA ASP A 60 7.34 11.75 1.59
C ASP A 60 6.02 11.24 1.01
N LEU A 61 6.06 10.65 -0.19
CA LEU A 61 4.87 10.02 -0.78
C LEU A 61 4.39 8.83 0.05
N ILE A 62 5.28 7.98 0.55
CA ILE A 62 4.89 6.85 1.43
C ILE A 62 4.22 7.37 2.70
N SER A 63 4.80 8.40 3.35
CA SER A 63 4.19 9.00 4.54
C SER A 63 2.82 9.62 4.24
N HIS A 64 2.66 10.24 3.07
CA HIS A 64 1.38 10.77 2.62
C HIS A 64 0.33 9.67 2.45
N VAL A 65 0.66 8.61 1.71
CA VAL A 65 -0.24 7.46 1.50
C VAL A 65 -0.64 6.81 2.83
N LEU A 66 0.32 6.63 3.76
CA LEU A 66 0.06 6.03 5.07
C LEU A 66 -0.78 6.91 6.01
N SER A 67 -0.98 8.18 5.66
CA SER A 67 -1.89 9.08 6.38
C SER A 67 -3.35 8.97 5.92
N ASP A 68 -3.64 8.14 4.92
CA ASP A 68 -5.01 7.90 4.45
C ASP A 68 -5.87 7.26 5.57
N PRO A 69 -7.14 7.69 5.75
CA PRO A 69 -8.04 7.10 6.73
C PRO A 69 -8.22 5.58 6.57
N ASP A 70 -8.23 5.09 5.32
CA ASP A 70 -8.23 3.65 5.06
C ASP A 70 -6.82 3.07 5.16
N GLN A 71 -6.47 2.71 6.38
CA GLN A 71 -5.17 2.12 6.71
C GLN A 71 -4.91 0.78 6.01
N THR A 72 -5.95 0.02 5.67
CA THR A 72 -5.79 -1.27 5.00
C THR A 72 -5.40 -1.08 3.54
N MET A 73 -6.11 -0.18 2.85
CA MET A 73 -5.82 0.21 1.47
C MET A 73 -4.41 0.83 1.39
N ALA A 74 -4.11 1.80 2.26
CA ALA A 74 -2.82 2.49 2.28
C ALA A 74 -1.65 1.53 2.50
N GLN A 75 -1.72 0.68 3.53
CA GLN A 75 -0.66 -0.29 3.79
C GLN A 75 -0.52 -1.30 2.65
N SER A 76 -1.61 -1.69 1.99
CA SER A 76 -1.56 -2.57 0.82
C SER A 76 -0.85 -1.92 -0.38
N ALA A 77 -1.09 -0.64 -0.64
CA ALA A 77 -0.42 0.11 -1.70
C ALA A 77 1.08 0.25 -1.42
N VAL A 78 1.44 0.65 -0.19
CA VAL A 78 2.84 0.76 0.23
C VAL A 78 3.54 -0.60 0.22
N LEU A 79 2.90 -1.66 0.71
CA LEU A 79 3.45 -3.01 0.68
C LEU A 79 3.84 -3.42 -0.74
N ARG A 80 2.92 -3.25 -1.70
CA ARG A 80 3.15 -3.59 -3.10
C ARG A 80 4.32 -2.82 -3.69
N HIS A 81 4.44 -1.54 -3.33
CA HIS A 81 5.57 -0.72 -3.73
C HIS A 81 6.89 -1.20 -3.13
N LEU A 82 6.93 -1.46 -1.83
CA LEU A 82 8.13 -1.96 -1.14
C LEU A 82 8.59 -3.30 -1.70
N ASP A 83 7.66 -4.24 -1.94
CA ASP A 83 7.98 -5.55 -2.50
C ASP A 83 8.57 -5.44 -3.90
N ARG A 84 8.00 -4.59 -4.76
CA ARG A 84 8.53 -4.33 -6.09
C ARG A 84 9.92 -3.71 -6.03
N ARG A 85 10.10 -2.63 -5.27
CA ARG A 85 11.39 -1.92 -5.18
C ARG A 85 12.48 -2.76 -4.56
N ALA A 86 12.16 -3.54 -3.53
CA ALA A 86 13.11 -4.47 -2.94
C ALA A 86 13.49 -5.58 -3.93
N ALA A 87 12.55 -6.10 -4.72
CA ALA A 87 12.86 -7.06 -5.78
C ALA A 87 13.87 -6.49 -6.80
N ASP A 88 13.69 -5.24 -7.22
CA ASP A 88 14.59 -4.58 -8.17
C ASP A 88 15.97 -4.28 -7.57
N LEU A 89 16.02 -3.94 -6.27
CA LEU A 89 17.22 -3.40 -5.63
C LEU A 89 18.01 -4.40 -4.79
N HIS A 90 17.47 -5.57 -4.41
CA HIS A 90 18.08 -6.40 -3.36
C HIS A 90 19.54 -6.83 -3.65
N LEU A 91 19.94 -6.95 -4.91
CA LEU A 91 21.34 -7.25 -5.27
C LEU A 91 22.24 -6.00 -5.31
N ASP A 92 21.65 -4.82 -5.42
CA ASP A 92 22.35 -3.53 -5.51
C ASP A 92 22.85 -3.07 -4.12
N PRO A 93 24.08 -2.52 -4.00
CA PRO A 93 24.55 -1.87 -2.77
C PRO A 93 23.64 -0.74 -2.26
N ALA A 94 22.93 -0.04 -3.14
CA ALA A 94 21.99 1.03 -2.82
C ALA A 94 20.81 0.54 -1.96
N TYR A 95 20.53 -0.77 -1.95
CA TYR A 95 19.49 -1.36 -1.11
C TYR A 95 19.62 -0.96 0.36
N ALA A 96 20.85 -0.98 0.93
CA ALA A 96 21.03 -0.71 2.36
C ALA A 96 20.66 0.73 2.75
N LYS A 97 20.94 1.70 1.88
CA LYS A 97 20.54 3.09 2.09
C LYS A 97 19.03 3.24 1.95
N TRP A 98 18.45 2.62 0.92
CA TRP A 98 17.01 2.64 0.66
C TRP A 98 16.22 1.98 1.80
N SER A 99 16.59 0.77 2.22
CA SER A 99 15.88 0.03 3.27
C SER A 99 15.89 0.76 4.61
N LYS A 100 17.01 1.43 4.95
CA LYS A 100 17.08 2.27 6.15
C LYS A 100 16.11 3.45 6.10
N ALA A 101 16.01 4.13 4.95
CA ALA A 101 15.07 5.23 4.77
C ALA A 101 13.61 4.75 4.85
N MET A 102 13.30 3.62 4.19
CA MET A 102 11.96 3.03 4.22
C MET A 102 11.58 2.54 5.61
N ALA A 103 12.52 1.95 6.37
CA ALA A 103 12.26 1.50 7.75
C ALA A 103 11.85 2.66 8.66
N GLN A 104 12.43 3.85 8.46
CA GLN A 104 12.03 5.05 9.19
C GLN A 104 10.64 5.53 8.77
N ALA A 105 10.32 5.47 7.47
CA ALA A 105 9.02 5.89 6.94
C ALA A 105 7.86 5.00 7.43
N VAL A 106 8.11 3.70 7.66
CA VAL A 106 7.08 2.72 8.03
C VAL A 106 7.12 2.27 9.50
N ILE A 107 7.89 2.94 10.35
CA ILE A 107 8.16 2.50 11.74
C ILE A 107 6.89 2.31 12.59
N GLY A 108 5.82 3.07 12.32
CA GLY A 108 4.52 2.93 12.99
C GLY A 108 3.67 1.77 12.47
N HIS A 109 4.08 1.11 11.39
CA HIS A 109 3.33 0.06 10.70
C HIS A 109 4.07 -1.27 10.81
N SER A 110 3.76 -2.03 11.85
CA SER A 110 4.47 -3.27 12.22
C SER A 110 4.56 -4.29 11.09
N PHE A 111 3.50 -4.43 10.29
CA PHE A 111 3.46 -5.34 9.15
C PHE A 111 4.46 -4.93 8.04
N LEU A 112 4.51 -3.64 7.68
CA LEU A 112 5.44 -3.10 6.69
C LEU A 112 6.89 -3.17 7.17
N THR A 113 7.11 -2.84 8.45
CA THR A 113 8.42 -2.95 9.11
C THR A 113 8.92 -4.39 9.04
N ARG A 114 8.07 -5.36 9.40
CA ARG A 114 8.42 -6.79 9.28
C ARG A 114 8.75 -7.17 7.84
N ARG A 115 7.95 -6.75 6.85
CA ARG A 115 8.21 -7.07 5.44
C ARG A 115 9.57 -6.54 4.98
N LEU A 116 9.96 -5.32 5.37
CA LEU A 116 11.29 -4.76 5.06
C LEU A 116 12.43 -5.56 5.70
N HIS A 117 12.26 -6.00 6.96
CA HIS A 117 13.23 -6.87 7.61
C HIS A 117 13.37 -8.21 6.88
N GLU A 118 12.24 -8.80 6.47
CA GLU A 118 12.24 -10.06 5.71
C GLU A 118 12.94 -9.91 4.35
N TRP A 119 12.77 -8.78 3.65
CA TRP A 119 13.57 -8.49 2.45
C TRP A 119 15.06 -8.33 2.73
N SER A 120 15.42 -7.73 3.86
CA SER A 120 16.83 -7.59 4.26
C SER A 120 17.47 -8.95 4.56
N LEU A 121 16.71 -9.86 5.19
CA LEU A 121 17.13 -11.24 5.41
C LEU A 121 17.24 -12.02 4.08
N PHE A 122 16.25 -11.89 3.19
CA PHE A 122 16.31 -12.48 1.85
C PHE A 122 17.58 -12.05 1.11
N ARG A 123 17.88 -10.75 1.12
CA ARG A 123 19.12 -10.21 0.55
C ARG A 123 20.36 -10.84 1.16
N ALA A 124 20.43 -10.96 2.49
CA ALA A 124 21.58 -11.57 3.16
C ALA A 124 21.79 -13.02 2.75
N ILE A 125 20.70 -13.79 2.61
CA ILE A 125 20.75 -15.18 2.13
C ILE A 125 21.24 -15.23 0.68
N THR A 126 20.64 -14.43 -0.21
CA THR A 126 20.93 -14.45 -1.65
C THR A 126 22.37 -14.01 -1.95
N LEU A 127 22.88 -13.02 -1.22
CA LEU A 127 24.26 -12.54 -1.36
C LEU A 127 25.26 -13.29 -0.48
N THR A 128 24.84 -14.42 0.12
CA THR A 128 25.67 -15.26 1.02
C THR A 128 26.41 -14.48 2.10
N LEU A 129 25.78 -13.40 2.58
CA LEU A 129 26.25 -12.62 3.72
C LEU A 129 25.98 -13.40 5.02
N SER A 130 26.36 -12.82 6.17
CA SER A 130 26.05 -13.45 7.46
C SER A 130 24.55 -13.36 7.75
N TRP A 131 23.90 -14.51 7.93
CA TRP A 131 22.50 -14.65 8.37
C TRP A 131 22.38 -15.88 9.29
N ARG A 132 21.30 -15.97 10.08
CA ARG A 132 21.07 -17.10 10.99
C ARG A 132 19.93 -17.98 10.48
N PRO A 133 20.08 -19.31 10.47
CA PRO A 133 18.99 -20.23 10.14
C PRO A 133 17.71 -19.99 10.93
N ASP A 134 17.84 -19.70 12.23
CA ASP A 134 16.70 -19.43 13.12
C ASP A 134 15.86 -18.23 12.64
N ASP A 135 16.50 -17.18 12.11
CA ASP A 135 15.80 -16.00 11.59
C ASP A 135 14.95 -16.36 10.37
N LEU A 136 15.43 -17.28 9.52
CA LEU A 136 14.69 -17.79 8.36
C LEU A 136 13.51 -18.68 8.80
N LEU A 137 13.71 -19.54 9.79
CA LEU A 137 12.68 -20.43 10.30
C LEU A 137 11.58 -19.69 11.08
N ALA A 138 11.91 -18.58 11.73
CA ALA A 138 10.96 -17.69 12.40
C ALA A 138 10.20 -16.74 11.45
N ALA A 139 10.67 -16.60 10.21
CA ALA A 139 10.08 -15.69 9.24
C ALA A 139 8.68 -16.08 8.77
N SER A 140 8.00 -15.16 8.09
CA SER A 140 6.66 -15.42 7.54
C SER A 140 6.68 -16.47 6.43
N ASP A 141 5.51 -17.06 6.18
CA ASP A 141 5.30 -17.99 5.05
C ASP A 141 5.70 -17.35 3.71
N TRP A 142 5.50 -16.04 3.55
CA TRP A 142 5.92 -15.31 2.36
C TRP A 142 7.43 -15.37 2.16
N LEU A 143 8.24 -15.09 3.20
CA LEU A 143 9.69 -15.10 3.07
C LEU A 143 10.20 -16.52 2.81
N GLN A 144 9.70 -17.48 3.58
CA GLN A 144 10.12 -18.87 3.43
C GLN A 144 9.75 -19.42 2.04
N LEU A 145 8.56 -19.12 1.51
CA LEU A 145 8.21 -19.49 0.14
C LEU A 145 9.12 -18.82 -0.89
N LYS A 146 9.44 -17.53 -0.71
CA LYS A 146 10.34 -16.82 -1.61
C LYS A 146 11.75 -17.42 -1.59
N ALA A 147 12.31 -17.66 -0.41
CA ALA A 147 13.62 -18.28 -0.23
C ALA A 147 13.66 -19.72 -0.76
N ALA A 148 12.59 -20.49 -0.60
CA ALA A 148 12.49 -21.84 -1.15
C ALA A 148 12.58 -21.89 -2.68
N VAL A 149 12.27 -20.79 -3.39
CA VAL A 149 12.32 -20.71 -4.86
C VAL A 149 13.60 -20.01 -5.35
N GLU A 150 14.01 -18.93 -4.69
CA GLU A 150 14.95 -17.94 -5.23
C GLU A 150 16.12 -17.64 -4.27
N SER A 151 16.72 -18.65 -3.66
CA SER A 151 17.84 -18.42 -2.72
C SER A 151 18.97 -19.45 -2.82
N SER A 152 19.98 -19.29 -1.94
CA SER A 152 21.12 -20.19 -1.83
C SER A 152 20.72 -21.63 -1.48
N THR A 153 21.50 -22.61 -1.92
CA THR A 153 21.25 -24.03 -1.64
C THR A 153 21.12 -24.32 -0.14
N ALA A 154 21.97 -23.71 0.70
CA ALA A 154 21.90 -23.89 2.16
C ALA A 154 20.55 -23.48 2.76
N ALA A 155 19.98 -22.36 2.32
CA ALA A 155 18.66 -21.93 2.78
C ALA A 155 17.54 -22.84 2.29
N ILE A 156 17.65 -23.35 1.06
CA ILE A 156 16.68 -24.29 0.51
C ILE A 156 16.75 -25.65 1.22
N GLU A 157 17.93 -26.15 1.57
CA GLU A 157 18.12 -27.37 2.37
C GLU A 157 17.40 -27.26 3.73
N ILE A 158 17.68 -26.18 4.47
CA ILE A 158 17.01 -25.90 5.76
C ILE A 158 15.50 -25.86 5.59
N LEU A 159 14.99 -25.18 4.55
CA LEU A 159 13.54 -25.05 4.32
C LEU A 159 12.88 -26.35 3.84
N ALA A 160 13.63 -27.27 3.21
CA ALA A 160 13.10 -28.57 2.81
C ALA A 160 12.83 -29.45 4.04
N GLU A 161 13.65 -29.34 5.07
CA GLU A 161 13.54 -30.10 6.32
C GLU A 161 12.57 -29.44 7.30
N ASP A 162 12.81 -28.16 7.61
CA ASP A 162 12.19 -27.45 8.75
C ASP A 162 11.25 -26.31 8.33
N GLY A 163 10.95 -26.19 7.03
CA GLY A 163 10.00 -25.20 6.53
C GLY A 163 8.66 -25.25 7.27
N ARG A 164 8.15 -24.07 7.65
CA ARG A 164 7.01 -23.90 8.55
C ARG A 164 5.75 -24.62 8.11
N THR A 165 5.53 -24.71 6.80
CA THR A 165 4.37 -25.41 6.21
C THR A 165 4.82 -26.54 5.29
N LYS A 166 3.94 -27.52 5.09
CA LYS A 166 4.15 -28.58 4.10
C LYS A 166 4.39 -28.02 2.69
N ARG A 167 3.71 -26.93 2.33
CA ARG A 167 3.90 -26.27 1.03
C ARG A 167 5.33 -25.76 0.87
N ILE A 168 5.87 -25.08 1.88
CA ILE A 168 7.24 -24.57 1.89
C ILE A 168 8.25 -25.71 1.71
N ARG A 169 8.15 -26.75 2.54
CA ARG A 169 9.06 -27.92 2.47
C ARG A 169 9.04 -28.60 1.10
N ASN A 170 7.85 -28.78 0.53
CA ASN A 170 7.70 -29.37 -0.80
C ASN A 170 8.30 -28.48 -1.89
N THR A 171 8.05 -27.17 -1.84
CA THR A 171 8.63 -26.22 -2.79
C THR A 171 10.16 -26.25 -2.72
N ALA A 172 10.73 -26.22 -1.51
CA ALA A 172 12.17 -26.28 -1.31
C ALA A 172 12.78 -27.59 -1.85
N THR A 173 12.14 -28.73 -1.55
CA THR A 173 12.56 -30.05 -2.08
C THR A 173 12.60 -30.08 -3.61
N VAL A 174 11.59 -29.48 -4.26
CA VAL A 174 11.55 -29.39 -5.73
C VAL A 174 12.67 -28.50 -6.25
N SER A 175 12.93 -27.36 -5.59
CA SER A 175 14.02 -26.45 -5.97
C SER A 175 15.40 -27.09 -5.83
N LEU A 176 15.68 -27.87 -4.77
CA LEU A 176 16.95 -28.60 -4.61
C LEU A 176 17.20 -29.55 -5.78
N LYS A 177 16.18 -30.33 -6.15
CA LYS A 177 16.27 -31.27 -7.29
C LYS A 177 16.56 -30.55 -8.62
N ARG A 178 16.02 -29.34 -8.80
CA ARG A 178 16.30 -28.53 -9.99
C ARG A 178 17.71 -27.95 -9.98
N GLN A 179 18.23 -27.58 -8.81
CA GLN A 179 19.59 -27.06 -8.67
C GLN A 179 20.64 -28.16 -8.88
N SER A 180 20.41 -29.38 -8.42
CA SER A 180 21.33 -30.51 -8.64
C SER A 180 21.41 -31.00 -10.09
N GLN A 181 20.53 -30.51 -10.96
CA GLN A 181 20.46 -30.88 -12.39
C GLN A 181 21.08 -29.82 -13.31
N ARG A 182 21.59 -28.72 -12.76
CA ARG A 182 22.29 -27.65 -13.49
C ARG A 182 23.79 -27.79 -13.34
#